data_AF-A0A645GYD0-F1
#
_entry.id   AF-A0A645GYD0-F1
#
_cell.length_a   1.000
_cell.length_b   1.000
_cell.length_c   1.000
_cell.angle_alpha   90.00
_cell.angle_beta   90.00
_cell.angle_gamma   90.00
#
_symmetry.space_group_name_H-M   'P 1'
#
loop_
_entity.id
_entity.type
_entity.pdbx_description
1 polymer ?
#
loop_
_entity_poly.entity_id
_entity_poly.type
_entity_poly.pdbx_seq_one_letter_code
_entity_poly.pdbx_strand_id
1 'polypeptide(L)'
;MRLNDVLQAQDPVVIGIVDAITNEAQHRELGGSLCAESLAIQLAVHLFRKYALINFRDDAPVGPLSPSRMRRLLEFLDVNLHENITIEQMADIAGLGVWTFSRHFRATTGVSPYDYVTRCRLERAVRLLSTGAQAIKEVAAICGFADQAHLTRMMQRRMGTTPARIKRDGGC
;
A
#
# COMPACT_ATOMS: atom_id res chain seq x y z
N MET A 1 8.50 -24.09 5.47
CA MET A 1 7.38 -23.75 6.38
C MET A 1 7.96 -23.64 7.79
N ARG A 2 8.14 -22.42 8.32
CA ARG A 2 8.51 -22.22 9.73
C ARG A 2 7.37 -21.47 10.39
N LEU A 3 6.64 -22.18 11.25
CA LEU A 3 5.67 -21.60 12.18
C LEU A 3 6.49 -20.97 13.31
N ASN A 4 6.73 -19.66 13.24
CA ASN A 4 7.29 -18.94 14.39
C ASN A 4 6.15 -18.68 15.38
N ASP A 5 6.14 -19.48 16.43
CA ASP A 5 5.72 -19.18 17.80
C ASP A 5 4.53 -18.19 17.96
N VAL A 6 3.35 -18.62 17.52
CA VAL A 6 2.07 -17.90 17.71
C VAL A 6 1.33 -18.39 18.98
N LEU A 7 1.99 -19.20 19.82
CA LEU A 7 1.41 -19.74 21.07
C LEU A 7 1.15 -18.67 22.15
N GLN A 8 1.45 -17.40 21.90
CA GLN A 8 1.08 -16.30 22.82
C GLN A 8 -0.29 -15.67 22.57
N ALA A 9 -1.04 -16.07 21.54
CA ALA A 9 -2.41 -15.60 21.36
C ALA A 9 -3.40 -16.57 22.04
N GLN A 10 -3.92 -16.19 23.21
CA GLN A 10 -5.15 -16.79 23.77
C GLN A 10 -6.35 -16.41 22.88
N ASP A 11 -6.44 -17.00 21.68
CA ASP A 11 -7.58 -16.76 20.80
C ASP A 11 -8.78 -17.59 21.29
N PRO A 12 -9.81 -16.93 21.85
CA PRO A 12 -10.96 -17.65 22.42
C PRO A 12 -11.71 -18.47 21.37
N VAL A 13 -11.61 -18.09 20.08
CA VAL A 13 -12.24 -18.84 18.98
C VAL A 13 -11.47 -20.12 18.69
N VAL A 14 -10.14 -20.08 18.69
CA VAL A 14 -9.31 -21.28 18.49
C VAL A 14 -9.51 -22.25 19.65
N ILE A 15 -9.46 -21.74 20.89
CA ILE A 15 -9.67 -22.53 22.09
C ILE A 15 -11.05 -23.18 22.06
N GLY A 16 -12.11 -22.41 21.80
CA GLY A 16 -13.48 -22.94 21.74
C GLY A 16 -13.68 -24.01 20.66
N ILE A 17 -13.06 -23.88 19.49
CA ILE A 17 -13.16 -24.90 18.42
C ILE A 17 -12.36 -26.16 18.80
N VAL A 18 -11.17 -26.02 19.38
CA VAL A 18 -10.36 -27.16 19.84
C VAL A 18 -11.06 -27.92 20.97
N ASP A 19 -11.67 -27.21 21.90
CA ASP A 19 -12.46 -27.81 22.99
C ASP A 19 -13.67 -28.57 22.43
N ALA A 20 -14.37 -28.00 21.45
CA ALA A 20 -15.48 -28.67 20.78
C ALA A 20 -15.05 -29.94 20.04
N ILE A 21 -13.91 -29.91 19.34
CA ILE A 21 -13.34 -31.11 18.68
C ILE A 21 -12.97 -32.18 19.72
N THR A 22 -12.39 -31.76 20.84
CA THR A 22 -11.99 -32.67 21.93
C THR A 22 -13.21 -33.31 22.60
N ASN A 23 -14.27 -32.54 22.80
CA ASN A 23 -15.53 -33.04 23.34
C ASN A 23 -16.16 -34.10 22.44
N GLU A 24 -16.16 -33.87 21.12
CA GLU A 24 -16.67 -34.82 20.12
C GLU A 24 -15.82 -36.10 20.03
N ALA A 25 -14.52 -35.99 20.27
CA ALA A 25 -13.62 -37.14 20.32
C ALA A 25 -13.84 -38.01 21.58
N GLN A 26 -14.27 -37.38 22.68
CA GLN A 26 -14.53 -38.04 23.97
C GLN A 26 -15.93 -38.68 24.03
N HIS A 27 -16.93 -37.99 23.51
CA HIS A 27 -18.32 -38.43 23.50
C HIS A 27 -18.65 -38.88 22.07
N ARG A 28 -18.53 -40.19 21.80
CA ARG A 28 -18.82 -40.77 20.47
C ARG A 28 -20.31 -40.73 20.17
N GLU A 29 -20.82 -39.55 19.88
CA GLU A 29 -22.22 -39.30 19.52
C GLU A 29 -22.46 -39.59 18.03
N LEU A 30 -23.75 -39.76 17.68
CA LEU A 30 -24.16 -39.95 16.29
C LEU A 30 -23.79 -38.72 15.46
N GLY A 31 -22.92 -38.90 14.47
CA GLY A 31 -22.46 -37.81 13.60
C GLY A 31 -21.14 -37.15 14.02
N GLY A 32 -20.49 -37.63 15.09
CA GLY A 32 -19.30 -36.94 15.62
C GLY A 32 -18.11 -36.84 14.68
N SER A 33 -17.92 -37.78 13.75
CA SER A 33 -16.90 -37.65 12.72
C SER A 33 -17.16 -36.47 11.78
N LEU A 34 -18.43 -36.22 11.43
CA LEU A 34 -18.83 -35.12 10.55
C LEU A 34 -18.77 -33.78 11.28
N CYS A 35 -19.17 -33.75 12.56
CA CYS A 35 -19.02 -32.57 13.41
C CYS A 35 -17.54 -32.19 13.60
N ALA A 36 -16.68 -33.16 13.90
CA ALA A 36 -15.23 -32.93 14.01
C ALA A 36 -14.61 -32.43 12.70
N GLU A 37 -15.05 -32.97 11.55
CA GLU A 37 -14.60 -32.49 10.24
C GLU A 37 -15.03 -31.04 9.97
N SER A 38 -16.29 -30.69 10.27
CA SER A 38 -16.79 -29.32 10.11
C SER A 38 -16.03 -28.32 11.01
N LEU A 39 -15.79 -28.69 12.27
CA LEU A 39 -15.01 -27.89 13.20
C LEU A 39 -13.55 -27.73 12.75
N ALA A 40 -12.94 -28.78 12.20
CA ALA A 40 -11.59 -28.72 11.65
C ALA A 40 -11.51 -27.75 10.45
N ILE A 41 -12.50 -27.78 9.55
CA ILE A 41 -12.60 -26.82 8.44
C ILE A 41 -12.76 -25.39 8.99
N GLN A 42 -13.61 -25.19 9.98
CA GLN A 42 -13.83 -23.88 10.59
C GLN A 42 -12.55 -23.34 11.25
N LEU A 43 -11.82 -24.19 11.98
CA LEU A 43 -10.53 -23.85 12.58
C LEU A 43 -9.52 -23.45 11.50
N ALA A 44 -9.41 -24.24 10.44
CA ALA A 44 -8.50 -23.94 9.33
C ALA A 44 -8.83 -22.59 8.68
N VAL A 45 -10.11 -22.31 8.40
CA VAL A 45 -10.55 -21.02 7.83
C VAL A 45 -10.24 -19.85 8.76
N HIS A 46 -10.50 -19.98 10.07
CA HIS A 46 -10.19 -18.95 11.05
C HIS A 46 -8.68 -18.69 11.13
N LEU A 47 -7.88 -19.76 11.16
CA LEU A 47 -6.43 -19.67 11.14
C LEU A 47 -5.93 -18.96 9.88
N PHE A 48 -6.46 -19.31 8.71
CA PHE A 48 -6.11 -18.62 7.46
C PHE A 48 -6.51 -17.14 7.48
N ARG A 49 -7.75 -16.81 7.86
CA ARG A 49 -8.22 -15.42 7.87
C ARG A 49 -7.44 -14.53 8.84
N LYS A 50 -7.16 -15.04 10.04
CA LYS A 50 -6.59 -14.23 11.13
C LYS A 50 -5.07 -14.25 11.16
N TYR A 51 -4.46 -15.38 10.77
CA TYR A 51 -3.01 -15.59 10.92
C TYR A 51 -2.27 -15.78 9.59
N ALA A 52 -2.92 -16.17 8.49
CA ALA A 52 -2.23 -16.26 7.19
C ALA A 52 -1.93 -14.88 6.56
N LEU A 53 -2.58 -13.81 7.03
CA LEU A 53 -2.21 -12.43 6.67
C LEU A 53 -0.78 -12.07 7.09
N ILE A 54 -0.22 -12.72 8.12
CA ILE A 54 1.16 -12.47 8.58
C ILE A 54 2.20 -13.12 7.65
N ASN A 55 1.80 -13.99 6.70
CA ASN A 55 2.71 -14.70 5.82
C ASN A 55 2.24 -14.83 4.37
N PHE A 56 1.63 -13.78 3.80
CA PHE A 56 1.73 -13.60 2.35
C PHE A 56 3.17 -13.17 2.00
N ARG A 57 4.10 -14.13 2.05
CA ARG A 57 5.16 -14.14 1.05
C ARG A 57 4.45 -14.44 -0.26
N ASP A 58 4.15 -13.36 -0.98
CA ASP A 58 3.81 -13.44 -2.38
C ASP A 58 5.09 -13.89 -3.10
N ASP A 59 5.30 -15.21 -3.12
CA ASP A 59 6.30 -15.90 -3.94
C ASP A 59 5.84 -15.94 -5.41
N ALA A 60 4.71 -15.31 -5.74
CA ALA A 60 4.38 -14.99 -7.13
C ALA A 60 5.56 -14.20 -7.74
N PRO A 61 5.99 -14.55 -8.97
CA PRO A 61 7.02 -13.81 -9.65
C PRO A 61 6.63 -12.32 -9.70
N VAL A 62 7.58 -11.45 -9.37
CA VAL A 62 7.37 -10.00 -9.40
C VAL A 62 7.02 -9.59 -10.82
N GLY A 63 5.73 -9.43 -11.06
CA GLY A 63 5.19 -8.95 -12.33
C GLY A 63 4.73 -7.49 -12.24
N PRO A 64 4.42 -6.87 -13.38
CA PRO A 64 3.75 -5.58 -13.37
C PRO A 64 2.39 -5.67 -12.68
N LEU A 65 1.95 -4.56 -12.09
CA LEU A 65 0.57 -4.36 -11.66
C LEU A 65 -0.34 -4.51 -12.89
N SER A 66 -1.51 -5.10 -12.69
CA SER A 66 -2.50 -5.20 -13.77
C SER A 66 -2.89 -3.78 -14.26
N PRO A 67 -3.23 -3.61 -15.55
CA PRO A 67 -3.61 -2.30 -16.09
C PRO A 67 -4.78 -1.65 -15.34
N SER A 68 -5.73 -2.46 -14.83
CA SER A 68 -6.85 -1.96 -14.03
C SER A 68 -6.43 -1.41 -12.67
N ARG A 69 -5.50 -2.09 -11.96
CA ARG A 69 -4.94 -1.59 -10.69
C ARG A 69 -4.13 -0.32 -10.91
N MET A 70 -3.31 -0.27 -11.96
CA MET A 70 -2.54 0.92 -12.29
C MET A 70 -3.46 2.11 -12.59
N ARG A 71 -4.51 1.90 -13.40
CA ARG A 71 -5.46 2.97 -13.73
C ARG A 71 -6.11 3.59 -12.49
N ARG A 72 -6.66 2.76 -11.59
CA ARG A 72 -7.27 3.24 -10.34
C ARG A 72 -6.29 4.02 -9.47
N LEU A 73 -5.04 3.55 -9.41
CA LEU A 73 -4.00 4.23 -8.67
C LEU A 73 -3.66 5.60 -9.28
N LEU A 74 -3.55 5.69 -10.61
CA LEU A 74 -3.29 6.96 -11.29
C LEU A 74 -4.44 7.96 -11.12
N GLU A 75 -5.69 7.50 -11.22
CA GLU A 75 -6.88 8.30 -10.93
C GLU A 75 -6.86 8.86 -9.49
N PHE A 76 -6.52 8.00 -8.51
CA PHE A 76 -6.35 8.44 -7.13
C PHE A 76 -5.23 9.47 -6.98
N LEU A 77 -4.07 9.23 -7.58
CA LEU A 77 -2.94 10.14 -7.48
C LEU A 77 -3.30 11.51 -8.06
N ASP A 78 -3.87 11.57 -9.26
CA ASP A 78 -4.18 12.83 -9.95
C ASP A 78 -5.04 13.79 -9.10
N VAL A 79 -6.04 13.23 -8.41
CA VAL A 79 -6.92 13.99 -7.51
C VAL A 79 -6.21 14.39 -6.21
N ASN A 80 -5.39 13.49 -5.64
CA ASN A 80 -4.87 13.63 -4.28
C ASN A 80 -3.41 14.08 -4.18
N LEU A 81 -2.74 14.47 -5.28
CA LEU A 81 -1.32 14.87 -5.29
C LEU A 81 -0.98 15.97 -4.27
N HIS A 82 -1.96 16.82 -3.91
CA HIS A 82 -1.84 17.92 -2.97
C HIS A 82 -1.86 17.49 -1.49
N GLU A 83 -2.34 16.28 -1.20
CA GLU A 83 -2.45 15.73 0.14
C GLU A 83 -1.24 14.86 0.51
N ASN A 84 -1.17 14.45 1.78
CA ASN A 84 -0.17 13.49 2.24
C ASN A 84 -0.58 12.05 1.84
N ILE A 85 -0.08 11.59 0.70
CA ILE A 85 -0.30 10.23 0.20
C ILE A 85 0.70 9.26 0.85
N THR A 86 0.19 8.24 1.53
CA THR A 86 1.02 7.18 2.12
C THR A 86 1.10 5.95 1.21
N ILE A 87 2.13 5.12 1.41
CA ILE A 87 2.31 3.89 0.62
C ILE A 87 1.22 2.87 0.99
N GLU A 88 0.78 2.86 2.25
CA GLU A 88 -0.31 2.04 2.76
C GLU A 88 -1.60 2.32 1.98
N GLN A 89 -1.97 3.59 1.81
CA GLN A 89 -3.15 3.97 1.03
C GLN A 89 -3.06 3.49 -0.42
N MET A 90 -1.89 3.65 -1.06
CA MET A 90 -1.67 3.20 -2.44
C MET A 90 -1.77 1.67 -2.55
N ALA A 91 -1.29 0.94 -1.54
CA ALA A 91 -1.34 -0.52 -1.46
C ALA A 91 -2.78 -1.01 -1.27
N ASP A 92 -3.55 -0.36 -0.40
CA ASP A 92 -4.96 -0.66 -0.15
C ASP A 92 -5.80 -0.47 -1.42
N ILE A 93 -5.59 0.61 -2.18
CA ILE A 93 -6.24 0.85 -3.48
C ILE A 93 -5.91 -0.25 -4.49
N ALA A 94 -4.69 -0.76 -4.45
CA ALA A 94 -4.26 -1.87 -5.30
C ALA A 94 -4.77 -3.24 -4.81
N GLY A 95 -5.28 -3.33 -3.57
CA GLY A 95 -5.68 -4.56 -2.91
C GLY A 95 -4.50 -5.47 -2.58
N LEU A 96 -3.36 -4.89 -2.19
CA LEU A 96 -2.10 -5.58 -1.93
C LEU A 96 -1.50 -5.14 -0.59
N GLY A 97 -0.71 -6.00 0.04
CA GLY A 97 0.14 -5.58 1.16
C GLY A 97 1.26 -4.63 0.70
N VAL A 98 1.68 -3.70 1.57
CA VAL A 98 2.68 -2.63 1.29
C VAL A 98 3.94 -3.14 0.59
N TRP A 99 4.50 -4.25 1.06
CA TRP A 99 5.73 -4.84 0.51
C TRP A 99 5.52 -5.37 -0.91
N THR A 100 4.44 -6.14 -1.12
CA THR A 100 4.04 -6.66 -2.43
C THR A 100 3.75 -5.51 -3.39
N PHE A 101 2.95 -4.54 -2.97
CA PHE A 101 2.64 -3.34 -3.73
C PHE A 101 3.92 -2.64 -4.21
N SER A 102 4.86 -2.37 -3.31
CA SER A 102 6.11 -1.68 -3.64
C SER A 102 6.94 -2.42 -4.70
N ARG A 103 7.00 -3.75 -4.64
CA ARG A 103 7.70 -4.59 -5.63
C ARG A 103 7.01 -4.54 -6.99
N HIS A 104 5.71 -4.81 -7.03
CA HIS A 104 4.94 -4.80 -8.27
C HIS A 104 4.88 -3.39 -8.90
N PHE A 105 4.73 -2.36 -8.10
CA PHE A 105 4.72 -0.97 -8.57
C PHE A 105 6.06 -0.58 -9.20
N ARG A 106 7.19 -0.94 -8.57
CA ARG A 106 8.51 -0.72 -9.15
C ARG A 106 8.74 -1.52 -10.43
N ALA A 107 8.26 -2.76 -10.49
CA ALA A 107 8.30 -3.55 -11.72
C ALA A 107 7.48 -2.93 -12.86
N THR A 108 6.41 -2.19 -12.51
CA THR A 108 5.55 -1.52 -13.50
C THR A 108 6.09 -0.17 -13.95
N THR A 109 6.64 0.62 -13.03
CA THR A 109 6.98 2.04 -13.26
C THR A 109 8.48 2.31 -13.33
N GLY A 110 9.30 1.33 -12.97
CA GLY A 110 10.76 1.45 -12.83
C GLY A 110 11.24 2.13 -11.54
N VAL A 111 10.35 2.73 -10.75
CA VAL A 111 10.70 3.57 -9.58
C VAL A 111 9.88 3.18 -8.34
N SER A 112 10.29 3.66 -7.16
CA SER A 112 9.51 3.44 -5.94
C SER A 112 8.20 4.25 -5.96
N PRO A 113 7.16 3.83 -5.21
CA PRO A 113 5.92 4.60 -5.09
C PRO A 113 6.15 6.05 -4.65
N TYR A 114 7.00 6.26 -3.64
CA TYR A 114 7.36 7.60 -3.14
C TYR A 114 8.03 8.46 -4.22
N ASP A 115 8.97 7.88 -4.97
CA ASP A 115 9.66 8.59 -6.07
C ASP A 115 8.69 8.97 -7.20
N TYR A 116 7.73 8.08 -7.48
CA TYR A 116 6.71 8.33 -8.50
C TYR A 116 5.82 9.51 -8.12
N VAL A 117 5.27 9.51 -6.89
CA VAL A 117 4.45 10.63 -6.38
C VAL A 117 5.25 11.93 -6.43
N THR A 118 6.50 11.90 -5.94
CA THR A 118 7.40 13.06 -5.99
C THR A 118 7.59 13.57 -7.41
N ARG A 119 7.80 12.68 -8.39
CA ARG A 119 7.94 13.06 -9.80
C ARG A 119 6.67 13.75 -10.32
N CYS A 120 5.49 13.18 -10.07
CA CYS A 120 4.22 13.78 -10.47
C CYS A 120 4.00 15.17 -9.84
N ARG A 121 4.35 15.33 -8.56
CA ARG A 121 4.30 16.64 -7.87
C ARG A 121 5.23 17.66 -8.52
N LEU A 122 6.46 17.26 -8.85
CA LEU A 122 7.43 18.13 -9.52
C LEU A 122 6.95 18.54 -10.91
N GLU A 123 6.45 17.60 -11.72
CA GLU A 123 5.89 17.90 -13.04
C GLU A 123 4.73 18.89 -12.97
N ARG A 124 3.82 18.73 -12.00
CA ARG A 124 2.74 19.69 -11.75
C ARG A 124 3.29 21.05 -11.34
N ALA A 125 4.29 21.10 -10.47
CA ALA A 125 4.92 22.34 -10.03
C ALA A 125 5.58 23.08 -11.20
N VAL A 126 6.26 22.37 -12.11
CA VAL A 126 6.82 22.98 -13.33
C VAL A 126 5.73 23.64 -14.16
N ARG A 127 4.63 22.92 -14.45
CA ARG A 127 3.51 23.48 -15.22
C ARG A 127 2.97 24.77 -14.60
N LEU A 128 2.76 24.78 -13.28
CA LEU A 128 2.25 25.97 -12.59
C LEU A 128 3.25 27.13 -12.59
N LEU A 129 4.53 26.86 -12.32
CA LEU A 129 5.57 27.88 -12.31
C LEU A 129 5.78 28.52 -13.68
N SER A 130 5.70 27.72 -14.75
CA SER A 130 5.80 28.21 -16.12
C SER A 130 4.68 29.17 -16.51
N THR A 131 3.53 29.18 -15.82
CA THR A 131 2.49 30.19 -16.08
C THR A 131 2.79 31.55 -15.47
N GLY A 132 3.75 31.64 -14.53
CA GLY A 132 4.09 32.89 -13.84
C GLY A 132 3.06 33.42 -12.83
N ALA A 133 1.81 32.94 -12.86
CA ALA A 133 0.68 33.54 -12.14
C ALA A 133 0.74 33.43 -10.62
N GLN A 134 1.26 32.31 -10.08
CA GLN A 134 1.18 31.99 -8.64
C GLN A 134 2.52 32.20 -7.92
N ALA A 135 2.47 32.50 -6.62
CA ALA A 135 3.69 32.57 -5.82
C ALA A 135 4.31 31.17 -5.64
N ILE A 136 5.64 31.06 -5.56
CA ILE A 136 6.33 29.76 -5.44
C ILE A 136 5.85 28.99 -4.19
N LYS A 137 5.58 29.70 -3.10
CA LYS A 137 5.03 29.13 -1.86
C LYS A 137 3.63 28.53 -2.08
N GLU A 138 2.78 29.17 -2.87
CA GLU A 138 1.44 28.65 -3.20
C GLU A 138 1.55 27.41 -4.09
N VAL A 139 2.44 27.43 -5.09
CA VAL A 139 2.72 26.25 -5.93
C VAL A 139 3.19 25.07 -5.08
N ALA A 140 4.07 25.31 -4.10
CA ALA A 140 4.51 24.25 -3.18
C ALA A 140 3.32 23.61 -2.44
N ALA A 141 2.41 24.42 -1.89
CA ALA A 141 1.22 23.93 -1.20
C ALA A 141 0.27 23.17 -2.14
N ILE A 142 -0.04 23.72 -3.33
CA ILE A 142 -0.93 23.09 -4.32
C ILE A 142 -0.38 21.76 -4.83
N CYS A 143 0.94 21.61 -4.87
CA CYS A 143 1.60 20.38 -5.29
C CYS A 143 1.88 19.41 -4.13
N GLY A 144 1.47 19.71 -2.89
CA GLY A 144 1.64 18.81 -1.75
C GLY A 144 3.07 18.75 -1.19
N PHE A 145 3.85 19.82 -1.37
CA PHE A 145 5.13 20.00 -0.67
C PHE A 145 4.89 20.72 0.67
N ALA A 146 5.56 20.25 1.72
CA ALA A 146 5.51 20.84 3.05
C ALA A 146 5.74 22.37 3.07
N ASP A 147 6.69 22.86 2.26
CA ASP A 147 6.98 24.28 2.11
C ASP A 147 7.77 24.56 0.81
N GLN A 148 8.04 25.84 0.53
CA GLN A 148 8.85 26.27 -0.61
C GLN A 148 10.30 25.74 -0.57
N ALA A 149 10.89 25.60 0.61
CA ALA A 149 12.26 25.10 0.75
C ALA A 149 12.34 23.60 0.41
N HIS A 150 11.32 22.82 0.77
CA HIS A 150 11.15 21.43 0.38
C HIS A 150 11.02 21.30 -1.14
N LEU A 151 10.13 22.08 -1.77
CA LEU A 151 10.02 22.11 -3.24
C LEU A 151 11.36 22.44 -3.91
N THR A 152 12.08 23.45 -3.41
CA THR A 152 13.37 23.88 -3.96
C THR A 152 14.42 22.78 -3.87
N ARG A 153 14.56 22.13 -2.70
CA ARG A 153 15.47 21.00 -2.50
C ARG A 153 15.15 19.84 -3.44
N MET A 154 13.86 19.53 -3.63
CA MET A 154 13.45 18.43 -4.49
C MET A 154 13.68 18.73 -5.97
N MET A 155 13.40 19.95 -6.44
CA MET A 155 13.71 20.37 -7.81
C MET A 155 15.21 20.37 -8.09
N GLN A 156 16.04 20.87 -7.17
CA GLN A 156 17.49 20.83 -7.34
C GLN A 156 18.00 19.39 -7.42
N ARG A 157 17.55 18.53 -6.50
CA ARG A 157 18.00 17.13 -6.43
C ARG A 157 17.58 16.30 -7.64
N ARG A 158 16.38 16.54 -8.19
CA ARG A 158 15.80 15.70 -9.26
C ARG A 158 15.91 16.29 -10.66
N MET A 159 16.01 17.62 -10.78
CA MET A 159 15.96 18.34 -12.05
C MET A 159 17.13 19.30 -12.26
N GLY A 160 17.99 19.51 -11.26
CA GLY A 160 19.16 20.41 -11.39
C GLY A 160 18.80 21.89 -11.53
N THR A 161 17.57 22.29 -11.23
CA THR A 161 17.09 23.68 -11.35
C THR A 161 16.27 24.09 -10.12
N THR A 162 15.89 25.37 -10.04
CA THR A 162 15.11 25.92 -8.93
C THR A 162 13.74 26.43 -9.40
N PRO A 163 12.74 26.47 -8.50
CA PRO A 163 11.42 27.01 -8.84
C PRO A 163 11.48 28.44 -9.38
N ALA A 164 12.36 29.27 -8.81
CA ALA A 164 12.53 30.67 -9.21
C ALA A 164 13.08 30.79 -10.64
N ARG A 165 14.01 29.92 -11.04
CA ARG A 165 14.53 29.89 -12.40
C ARG A 165 13.46 29.47 -13.40
N ILE A 166 12.73 28.39 -13.12
CA ILE A 166 11.62 27.95 -14.00
C ILE A 166 10.57 29.04 -14.15
N LYS A 167 10.18 29.70 -13.05
CA LYS A 167 9.19 30.78 -13.09
C LYS A 167 9.65 31.98 -13.92
N ARG A 168 10.93 32.35 -13.83
CA ARG A 168 11.50 33.44 -14.63
C ARG A 168 11.56 33.06 -16.12
N ASP A 169 11.93 31.83 -16.42
CA ASP A 169 12.14 31.38 -17.80
C ASP A 169 10.80 31.11 -18.54
N GLY A 170 9.71 30.81 -17.81
CA GLY A 170 8.35 30.64 -18.38
C GLY A 170 7.46 31.90 -18.39
N GLY A 171 7.89 32.97 -17.71
CA GLY A 171 7.18 34.26 -17.69
C GLY A 171 7.51 35.21 -18.84
N CYS A 172 8.10 34.70 -19.93
CA CYS A 172 8.39 35.43 -21.17
C CYS A 172 7.43 35.02 -22.29
#